data_AF-A0A9X5XLJ9-F1
#
_entry.id   AF-A0A9X5XLJ9-F1
#
_cell.length_a   1.000
_cell.length_b   1.000
_cell.length_c   1.000
_cell.angle_alpha   90.00
_cell.angle_beta   90.00
_cell.angle_gamma   90.00
#
_symmetry.space_group_name_H-M   'P 1'
#
loop_
_entity.id
_entity.type
_entity.pdbx_description
1 polymer ?
#
loop_
_entity_poly.entity_id
_entity_poly.type
_entity_poly.pdbx_seq_one_letter_code
_entity_poly.pdbx_strand_id
1 'polypeptide(L)'
;MGRRTLLIGGAAAAVGTAVLARGELGHLWWRLPGVEKPRVAGAVDFRGAQWVAASSANWRRADRPDDYGIDRVVIHVTQGSYGSAVKVFQDPAHGAAAHYIVRKDGHITQMIRELDVAFHAGNRGYNGRSVGIEHEGFVERASS
;
A
#
# COMPACT_ATOMS: atom_id res chain seq x y z
N MET A 1 7.03 -33.84 44.70
CA MET A 1 7.45 -33.22 43.42
C MET A 1 6.70 -31.90 43.28
N GLY A 2 7.44 -30.78 43.23
CA GLY A 2 6.95 -29.48 43.71
C GLY A 2 6.36 -28.57 42.63
N ARG A 3 5.30 -27.83 43.02
CA ARG A 3 4.58 -26.79 42.25
C ARG A 3 5.48 -25.79 41.50
N ARG A 4 6.74 -25.62 41.90
CA ARG A 4 7.71 -24.71 41.26
C ARG A 4 8.21 -25.20 39.90
N THR A 5 8.36 -26.51 39.69
CA THR A 5 8.78 -27.07 38.39
C THR A 5 7.70 -26.89 37.31
N LEU A 6 6.42 -26.93 37.72
CA LEU A 6 5.27 -26.72 36.83
C LEU A 6 5.21 -25.28 36.29
N LEU A 7 5.53 -24.29 37.14
CA LEU A 7 5.50 -22.87 36.77
C LEU A 7 6.61 -22.51 35.78
N ILE A 8 7.82 -23.04 35.97
CA ILE A 8 8.95 -22.78 35.07
C ILE A 8 8.74 -23.48 33.71
N GLY A 9 8.28 -24.74 33.72
CA GLY A 9 7.94 -25.46 32.49
C GLY A 9 6.78 -24.83 31.72
N GLY A 10 5.74 -24.37 32.43
CA GLY A 10 4.60 -23.67 31.85
C GLY A 10 4.95 -22.31 31.25
N ALA A 11 5.80 -21.52 31.92
CA ALA A 11 6.25 -20.23 31.41
C ALA A 11 7.17 -20.37 30.18
N ALA A 12 8.13 -21.31 30.21
CA ALA A 12 9.01 -21.57 29.07
C ALA A 12 8.23 -22.11 27.85
N ALA A 13 7.27 -23.01 28.09
CA ALA A 13 6.37 -23.49 27.04
C ALA A 13 5.54 -22.33 26.47
N ALA A 14 4.84 -21.54 27.31
CA ALA A 14 4.01 -20.42 26.85
C ALA A 14 4.79 -19.35 26.06
N VAL A 15 6.01 -19.01 26.50
CA VAL A 15 6.90 -18.09 25.77
C VAL A 15 7.35 -18.70 24.45
N GLY A 16 7.72 -19.99 24.44
CA GLY A 16 8.09 -20.72 23.22
C GLY A 16 6.94 -20.75 22.20
N THR A 17 5.71 -21.06 22.63
CA THR A 17 4.54 -21.06 21.76
C THR A 17 4.18 -19.65 21.28
N ALA A 18 4.29 -18.62 22.13
CA ALA A 18 4.04 -17.23 21.74
C ALA A 18 5.06 -16.69 20.74
N VAL A 19 6.33 -17.09 20.86
CA VAL A 19 7.38 -16.75 19.89
C VAL A 19 7.13 -17.47 18.55
N LEU A 20 6.78 -18.76 18.59
CA LEU A 20 6.46 -19.53 17.39
C LEU A 20 5.15 -19.06 16.72
N ALA A 21 4.19 -18.56 17.49
CA ALA A 21 2.91 -18.03 17.00
C ALA A 21 2.92 -16.51 16.78
N ARG A 22 4.06 -15.83 16.89
CA ARG A 22 4.13 -14.35 16.82
C ARG A 22 3.57 -13.79 15.50
N GLY A 23 3.76 -14.50 14.39
CA GLY A 23 3.17 -14.14 13.09
C GLY A 23 1.64 -14.26 13.08
N GLU A 24 1.12 -15.42 13.46
CA GLU A 24 -0.33 -15.69 13.55
C GLU A 24 -1.04 -14.76 14.54
N LEU A 25 -0.44 -14.52 15.70
CA LEU A 25 -0.95 -13.59 16.71
C LEU A 25 -0.91 -12.14 16.21
N GLY A 26 0.11 -11.76 15.44
CA GLY A 26 0.21 -10.44 14.81
C GLY A 26 -0.89 -10.22 13.76
N HIS A 27 -1.14 -11.20 12.90
CA HIS A 27 -2.24 -11.14 11.92
C HIS A 27 -3.62 -11.07 12.60
N LEU A 28 -3.82 -11.82 13.69
CA LEU A 28 -5.06 -11.77 14.45
C LEU A 28 -5.26 -10.41 15.14
N TRP A 29 -4.19 -9.83 15.69
CA TRP A 29 -4.21 -8.53 16.36
C TRP A 29 -4.64 -7.38 15.43
N TRP A 30 -4.17 -7.37 14.17
CA TRP A 30 -4.56 -6.35 13.18
C TRP A 30 -5.97 -6.54 12.61
N ARG A 31 -6.60 -7.70 12.82
CA ARG A 31 -8.00 -7.94 12.45
C ARG A 31 -9.00 -7.53 13.53
N LEU A 32 -8.53 -7.11 14.70
CA LEU A 32 -9.41 -6.62 15.77
C LEU A 32 -9.99 -5.25 15.39
N PRO A 33 -11.31 -5.03 15.58
CA PRO A 33 -11.92 -3.72 15.33
C PRO A 33 -11.22 -2.61 16.12
N GLY A 34 -10.83 -1.54 15.43
CA GLY A 34 -10.17 -0.36 16.04
C GLY A 34 -8.65 -0.41 16.07
N VAL A 35 -8.02 -1.48 15.57
CA VAL A 35 -6.56 -1.60 15.48
C VAL A 35 -6.09 -1.32 14.05
N GLU A 36 -6.07 -0.04 13.65
CA GLU A 36 -5.60 0.37 12.31
C GLU A 36 -4.11 0.74 12.30
N LYS A 37 -3.41 0.41 11.21
CA LYS A 37 -2.06 0.95 10.96
C LYS A 37 -2.14 2.48 10.78
N PRO A 38 -1.29 3.26 11.48
CA PRO A 38 -1.38 4.72 11.47
C PRO A 38 -1.07 5.29 10.09
N ARG A 39 -1.88 6.26 9.65
CA ARG A 39 -1.70 7.01 8.40
C ARG A 39 -1.36 8.45 8.75
N VAL A 40 -0.07 8.80 8.70
CA VAL A 40 0.40 10.15 9.04
C VAL A 40 0.26 11.07 7.83
N ALA A 41 -0.68 12.02 7.86
CA ALA A 41 -0.89 12.96 6.76
C ALA A 41 0.44 13.58 6.26
N GLY A 42 0.67 13.55 4.94
CA GLY A 42 1.90 14.07 4.33
C GLY A 42 3.12 13.14 4.38
N ALA A 43 3.12 12.08 5.21
CA ALA A 43 4.20 11.10 5.21
C ALA A 43 4.21 10.32 3.88
N VAL A 44 5.42 10.12 3.35
CA VAL A 44 5.67 9.36 2.12
C VAL A 44 6.35 8.04 2.44
N ASP A 45 6.05 7.02 1.65
CA ASP A 45 6.66 5.69 1.73
C ASP A 45 7.97 5.66 0.92
N PHE A 46 8.00 6.32 -0.25
CA PHE A 46 9.24 6.52 -1.01
C PHE A 46 9.98 7.78 -0.56
N ARG A 47 11.22 7.62 -0.08
CA ARG A 47 12.06 8.72 0.38
C ARG A 47 12.31 9.72 -0.76
N GLY A 48 12.00 10.99 -0.50
CA GLY A 48 12.20 12.10 -1.45
C GLY A 48 11.00 12.35 -2.38
N ALA A 49 9.93 11.58 -2.27
CA ALA A 49 8.68 11.90 -2.96
C ALA A 49 8.00 13.14 -2.36
N GLN A 50 7.29 13.90 -3.19
CA GLN A 50 6.34 14.91 -2.75
C GLN A 50 4.98 14.25 -2.49
N TRP A 51 4.36 14.52 -1.34
CA TRP A 51 2.99 14.08 -1.09
C TRP A 51 1.97 15.00 -1.76
N VAL A 52 1.10 14.44 -2.61
CA VAL A 52 -0.09 15.12 -3.17
C VAL A 52 -1.24 14.12 -3.19
N ALA A 53 -2.15 14.20 -2.23
CA ALA A 53 -3.20 13.19 -2.07
C ALA A 53 -4.11 13.09 -3.31
N ALA A 54 -4.33 11.85 -3.77
CA ALA A 54 -5.43 11.53 -4.67
C ALA A 54 -6.79 11.58 -3.93
N SER A 55 -7.87 11.72 -4.69
CA SER A 55 -9.22 11.60 -4.13
C SER A 55 -9.45 10.24 -3.50
N SER A 56 -10.09 10.19 -2.32
CA SER A 56 -10.47 8.93 -1.67
C SER A 56 -11.47 8.08 -2.45
N ALA A 57 -12.08 8.63 -3.50
CA ALA A 57 -12.92 7.86 -4.42
C ALA A 57 -12.09 7.01 -5.41
N ASN A 58 -10.81 7.31 -5.57
CA ASN A 58 -9.92 6.69 -6.58
C ASN A 58 -9.03 5.57 -6.00
N TRP A 59 -9.25 5.19 -4.74
CA TRP A 59 -8.54 4.12 -4.05
C TRP A 59 -9.40 3.52 -2.94
N ARG A 60 -8.92 2.41 -2.37
CA ARG A 60 -9.57 1.73 -1.25
C ARG A 60 -8.59 1.60 -0.10
N ARG A 61 -9.07 1.91 1.12
CA ARG A 61 -8.34 1.61 2.36
C ARG A 61 -8.03 0.12 2.46
N ALA A 62 -6.80 -0.22 2.83
CA ALA A 62 -6.36 -1.58 3.10
C ALA A 62 -5.21 -1.56 4.10
N ASP A 63 -4.88 -2.69 4.71
CA ASP A 63 -3.74 -2.82 5.61
C ASP A 63 -2.71 -3.80 5.05
N ARG A 64 -2.17 -3.49 3.86
CA ARG A 64 -1.19 -4.33 3.17
C ARG A 64 0.11 -4.56 4.00
N PRO A 65 0.76 -5.73 3.89
CA PRO A 65 0.41 -6.87 3.02
C PRO A 65 -0.67 -7.81 3.59
N ASP A 66 -1.21 -7.54 4.78
CA ASP A 66 -2.11 -8.47 5.49
C ASP A 66 -3.44 -8.71 4.75
N ASP A 67 -4.02 -7.64 4.19
CA ASP A 67 -5.22 -7.74 3.35
C ASP A 67 -4.90 -8.18 1.91
N TYR A 68 -3.82 -7.64 1.35
CA TYR A 68 -3.39 -7.88 -0.02
C TYR A 68 -1.86 -7.87 -0.11
N GLY A 69 -1.27 -9.03 -0.35
CA GLY A 69 0.18 -9.14 -0.61
C GLY A 69 0.57 -8.46 -1.92
N ILE A 70 1.56 -7.59 -1.87
CA ILE A 70 2.14 -6.91 -3.03
C ILE A 70 3.25 -7.80 -3.61
N ASP A 71 3.15 -8.16 -4.90
CA ASP A 71 4.15 -8.99 -5.57
C ASP A 71 4.61 -8.43 -6.93
N ARG A 72 4.10 -7.27 -7.33
CA ARG A 72 4.44 -6.65 -8.62
C ARG A 72 4.36 -5.13 -8.58
N VAL A 73 5.06 -4.52 -9.53
CA VAL A 73 4.91 -3.11 -9.87
C VAL A 73 4.26 -3.05 -11.26
N VAL A 74 3.30 -2.15 -11.45
CA VAL A 74 2.70 -1.90 -12.77
C VAL A 74 3.12 -0.50 -13.21
N ILE A 75 3.80 -0.44 -14.35
CA ILE A 75 4.28 0.81 -14.95
C ILE A 75 3.28 1.24 -16.02
N HIS A 76 2.90 2.51 -15.93
CA HIS A 76 1.99 3.17 -16.86
C HIS A 76 2.63 4.43 -17.44
N VAL A 77 1.98 4.97 -18.46
CA VAL A 77 2.25 6.30 -19.00
C VAL A 77 0.95 7.09 -18.95
N THR A 78 1.01 8.31 -18.45
CA THR A 78 -0.17 9.15 -18.18
C THR A 78 -0.99 9.54 -19.41
N GLN A 79 -0.41 9.45 -20.61
CA GLN A 79 -0.94 10.06 -21.85
C GLN A 79 -1.27 11.55 -21.63
N GLY A 80 -0.39 12.25 -20.92
CA GLY A 80 -0.62 13.60 -20.45
C GLY A 80 0.58 14.19 -19.71
N SER A 81 0.43 15.44 -19.26
CA SER A 81 1.42 16.06 -18.38
C SER A 81 1.25 15.63 -16.93
N TYR A 82 2.25 15.91 -16.12
CA TYR A 82 2.19 15.76 -14.66
C TYR A 82 1.00 16.50 -14.07
N GLY A 83 0.82 17.76 -14.46
CA GLY A 83 -0.25 18.61 -13.95
C GLY A 83 -1.63 18.06 -14.30
N SER A 84 -1.81 17.52 -15.51
CA SER A 84 -3.06 16.85 -15.86
C SER A 84 -3.28 15.58 -15.06
N ALA A 85 -2.25 14.75 -14.86
CA ALA A 85 -2.37 13.51 -14.10
C ALA A 85 -2.74 13.79 -12.62
N VAL A 86 -2.07 14.75 -11.97
CA VAL A 86 -2.42 15.16 -10.61
C VAL A 86 -3.86 15.65 -10.52
N LYS A 87 -4.27 16.55 -11.43
CA LYS A 87 -5.63 17.09 -11.45
C LYS A 87 -6.67 15.98 -11.60
N VAL A 88 -6.43 15.05 -12.50
CA VAL A 88 -7.34 13.94 -12.79
C VAL A 88 -7.42 12.96 -11.62
N PHE A 89 -6.30 12.63 -10.96
CA PHE A 89 -6.32 11.74 -9.79
C PHE A 89 -6.91 12.39 -8.53
N GLN A 90 -7.00 13.73 -8.49
CA GLN A 90 -7.73 14.47 -7.46
C GLN A 90 -9.24 14.59 -7.73
N ASP A 91 -9.70 14.27 -8.93
CA ASP A 91 -11.12 14.30 -9.26
C ASP A 91 -11.83 13.04 -8.72
N PRO A 92 -12.81 13.17 -7.80
CA PRO A 92 -13.56 12.02 -7.30
C PRO A 92 -14.41 11.30 -8.37
N ALA A 93 -14.74 11.96 -9.48
CA ALA A 93 -15.50 11.36 -10.57
C ALA A 93 -14.62 10.52 -11.53
N HIS A 94 -13.29 10.60 -11.41
CA HIS A 94 -12.39 9.90 -12.33
C HIS A 94 -12.38 8.37 -12.12
N GLY A 95 -12.47 7.92 -10.87
CA GLY A 95 -12.53 6.50 -10.51
C GLY A 95 -11.19 5.74 -10.61
N ALA A 96 -10.08 6.45 -10.87
CA ALA A 96 -8.76 5.86 -11.01
C ALA A 96 -7.65 6.76 -10.43
N ALA A 97 -6.58 6.15 -9.95
CA ALA A 97 -5.36 6.83 -9.52
C ALA A 97 -4.23 5.82 -9.36
N ALA A 98 -2.99 6.30 -9.31
CA ALA A 98 -1.79 5.50 -9.04
C ALA A 98 -1.14 5.88 -7.71
N HIS A 99 -0.23 5.04 -7.22
CA HIS A 99 0.51 5.33 -5.98
C HIS A 99 1.52 6.45 -6.22
N TYR A 100 2.19 6.41 -7.38
CA TYR A 100 3.23 7.36 -7.73
C TYR A 100 3.04 7.94 -9.13
N ILE A 101 3.47 9.19 -9.31
CA ILE A 101 3.72 9.80 -10.61
C ILE A 101 5.20 10.19 -10.68
N VAL A 102 5.87 9.83 -11.79
CA VAL A 102 7.24 10.22 -12.11
C VAL A 102 7.18 11.28 -13.21
N ARG A 103 7.63 12.49 -12.90
CA ARG A 103 7.72 13.60 -13.85
C ARG A 103 8.91 13.42 -14.80
N LYS A 104 8.89 14.10 -15.94
CA LYS A 104 9.99 14.05 -16.93
C LYS A 104 11.36 14.48 -16.38
N ASP A 105 11.38 15.32 -15.35
CA ASP A 105 12.60 15.77 -14.68
C ASP A 105 13.05 14.84 -13.53
N GLY A 106 12.40 13.69 -13.37
CA GLY A 106 12.69 12.72 -12.32
C GLY A 106 12.06 13.04 -10.97
N HIS A 107 11.27 14.12 -10.85
CA HIS A 107 10.52 14.39 -9.63
C HIS A 107 9.44 13.32 -9.40
N ILE A 108 9.36 12.81 -8.18
CA ILE A 108 8.44 11.75 -7.80
C ILE A 108 7.36 12.34 -6.89
N THR A 109 6.11 12.13 -7.25
CA THR A 109 4.95 12.48 -6.42
C THR A 109 4.29 11.21 -5.93
N GLN A 110 4.07 11.09 -4.63
CA GLN A 110 3.27 10.03 -4.04
C GLN A 110 1.86 10.54 -3.75
N MET A 111 0.87 9.82 -4.27
CA MET A 111 -0.54 10.22 -4.17
C MET A 111 -1.38 9.30 -3.29
N ILE A 112 -0.98 8.04 -3.18
CA ILE A 112 -1.63 7.00 -2.37
C ILE A 112 -0.55 6.24 -1.62
N ARG A 113 -0.83 5.83 -0.39
CA ARG A 113 0.08 5.01 0.41
C ARG A 113 0.21 3.62 -0.19
N GLU A 114 1.38 3.02 -0.12
CA GLU A 114 1.56 1.59 -0.41
C GLU A 114 0.78 0.70 0.56
N LEU A 115 0.34 1.25 1.69
CA LEU A 115 -0.57 0.57 2.59
C LEU A 115 -1.97 0.34 1.97
N ASP A 116 -2.45 1.28 1.15
CA ASP A 116 -3.81 1.32 0.58
C ASP A 116 -3.81 0.90 -0.91
N VAL A 117 -4.94 0.45 -1.45
CA VAL A 117 -5.03 -0.08 -2.83
C VAL A 117 -5.49 0.99 -3.81
N ALA A 118 -4.61 1.42 -4.72
CA ALA A 118 -4.95 2.32 -5.81
C ALA A 118 -5.72 1.64 -6.95
N PHE A 119 -6.60 2.37 -7.65
CA PHE A 119 -7.36 1.87 -8.79
C PHE A 119 -6.67 2.21 -10.13
N HIS A 120 -5.57 1.54 -10.47
CA HIS A 120 -4.76 1.90 -11.66
C HIS A 120 -4.76 0.88 -12.81
N ALA A 121 -5.02 -0.40 -12.54
CA ALA A 121 -4.83 -1.47 -13.54
C ALA A 121 -6.11 -1.88 -14.29
N GLY A 122 -7.26 -1.24 -14.01
CA GLY A 122 -8.57 -1.67 -14.52
C GLY A 122 -9.02 -3.07 -14.03
N ASN A 123 -8.19 -3.78 -13.26
CA ASN A 123 -8.44 -5.11 -12.75
C ASN A 123 -8.20 -5.15 -11.23
N ARG A 124 -9.22 -5.56 -10.47
CA ARG A 124 -9.17 -5.58 -8.99
C ARG A 124 -8.08 -6.51 -8.44
N GLY A 125 -7.84 -7.65 -9.09
CA GLY A 125 -6.81 -8.60 -8.66
C GLY A 125 -5.40 -8.05 -8.84
N TYR A 126 -5.16 -7.32 -9.94
CA TYR A 126 -3.89 -6.62 -10.16
C TYR A 126 -3.73 -5.43 -9.19
N ASN A 127 -4.76 -4.59 -9.02
CA ASN A 127 -4.73 -3.47 -8.09
C ASN A 127 -4.34 -3.92 -6.67
N GLY A 128 -4.98 -4.96 -6.14
CA GLY A 128 -4.70 -5.45 -4.79
C GLY A 128 -3.24 -5.88 -4.60
N ARG A 129 -2.64 -6.48 -5.62
CA ARG A 129 -1.31 -7.10 -5.54
C ARG A 129 -0.17 -6.24 -6.09
N SER A 130 -0.41 -4.96 -6.38
CA SER A 130 0.58 -4.12 -7.04
C SER A 130 0.70 -2.70 -6.52
N VAL A 131 1.83 -2.10 -6.85
CA VAL A 131 2.08 -0.67 -6.79
C VAL A 131 2.07 -0.13 -8.22
N GLY A 132 1.07 0.69 -8.55
CA GLY A 132 1.01 1.46 -9.80
C GLY A 132 1.90 2.71 -9.79
N ILE A 133 2.68 2.88 -10.86
CA ILE A 133 3.55 4.04 -11.12
C ILE A 133 3.22 4.61 -12.50
N GLU A 134 2.93 5.90 -12.56
CA GLU A 134 2.62 6.64 -13.79
C GLU A 134 3.82 7.48 -14.22
N HIS A 135 4.36 7.26 -15.42
CA HIS A 135 5.36 8.14 -15.99
C HIS A 135 4.68 9.23 -16.83
N GLU A 136 5.04 10.49 -16.56
CA GLU A 136 4.61 11.62 -17.37
C GLU A 136 5.07 11.46 -18.82
N GLY A 137 4.12 11.36 -19.75
CA GLY A 137 4.46 11.25 -21.16
C GLY A 137 3.28 10.92 -22.07
N PHE A 138 3.63 10.70 -23.34
CA PHE A 138 2.73 10.24 -24.40
C PHE A 138 3.36 9.05 -25.11
N VAL A 139 2.55 8.10 -25.54
CA VAL A 139 2.99 6.98 -26.38
C VAL A 139 2.47 7.21 -27.78
N GLU A 140 3.35 7.63 -28.70
CA GLU A 140 2.97 7.96 -30.09
C GLU A 140 3.03 6.75 -31.02
N ARG A 141 3.80 5.71 -30.66
CA ARG A 141 3.85 4.43 -31.37
C ARG A 141 3.68 3.30 -30.38
N ALA A 142 2.45 2.82 -30.23
CA ALA A 142 2.20 1.57 -29.56
C ALA A 142 2.57 0.41 -30.48
N SER A 143 3.46 -0.47 -30.03
CA SER A 143 3.68 -1.79 -30.63
C SER A 143 3.29 -2.84 -29.61
N SER A 144 2.42 -3.78 -30.01
CA SER A 144 1.98 -4.91 -29.18
C SER A 144 2.76 -6.18 -29.51
#